data_AF-A0A956J6Q3-F1
#
_entry.id   AF-A0A956J6Q3-F1
#
_cell.length_a   1.000
_cell.length_b   1.000
_cell.length_c   1.000
_cell.angle_alpha   90.00
_cell.angle_beta   90.00
_cell.angle_gamma   90.00
#
_symmetry.space_group_name_H-M   'P 1'
#
loop_
_entity.id
_entity.type
_entity.pdbx_description
1 polymer ?
#
loop_
_entity_poly.entity_id
_entity_poly.type
_entity_poly.pdbx_seq_one_letter_code
_entity_poly.pdbx_strand_id
1 'polypeptide(L)'
;AVVRRLVPGSDPRVVWVARFLFPGVMLYDSSLSGGADHLAAMYGPLIYLALLLAWPRLEVKFAALLGVLVAGAVMTKYTMGIMTLPFLGLALTARGVFLLVKNIRADKSARRWGWLWGFVAFALAGLTVGAPHWLKNWIHYGDPAYPMLRGVFSSRPWLPGSSEMWVRFEETQLWAAEHDWSGVKQSFWATLDFSFVPNDWPRFHGHRAVFGSLYTLLFPALLFLRRSLRTWAVVAWIQLGVFCWYWISHQDRYLQSITPLMAAVVAAVLCMIWQQRSTLLKVASGALVAFQVVWGGDVPFLPTHSMIKSPQRATLKLLEAGHAGKYASRLGPKKSSFEAEGKLLPPGARVVMHDQVMTLGIAHASIRDARPWQFGLNYALLKDRPQVYQALKDLGATHVFWPAGQQRYWDSVAGEAVFLGFATRTTNQRKVRSGTLGEMPSEPPSAARNTKLLLVRCGSKGYATGIYDLEDVSVLRFAPEEDELPKPRVSLQADALVDRLGSVEYVVTDAGCGSDRVEAIRKLFILTGRTQASGKFPAYDYWSKRE
;
A
#
# COMPACT_ATOMS: atom_id res chain seq x y z
N ALA A 1 20.50 -20.11 -10.01
CA ALA A 1 19.81 -21.04 -10.94
C ALA A 1 19.45 -20.39 -12.27
N VAL A 2 18.76 -19.24 -12.28
CA VAL A 2 18.38 -18.50 -13.51
C VAL A 2 19.56 -18.26 -14.44
N VAL A 3 20.66 -17.68 -13.95
CA VAL A 3 21.85 -17.36 -14.78
C VAL A 3 22.46 -18.60 -15.45
N ARG A 4 22.51 -19.76 -14.79
CA ARG A 4 22.95 -21.02 -15.43
C ARG A 4 22.08 -21.42 -16.63
N ARG A 5 20.79 -21.07 -16.62
CA ARG A 5 19.87 -21.35 -17.73
C ARG A 5 20.03 -20.33 -18.86
N LEU A 6 20.33 -19.07 -18.51
CA LEU A 6 20.61 -17.99 -19.47
C LEU A 6 21.95 -18.21 -20.18
N VAL A 7 22.99 -18.55 -19.43
CA VAL A 7 24.37 -18.78 -19.91
C VAL A 7 24.80 -20.19 -19.49
N PRO A 8 24.57 -21.21 -20.32
CA PRO A 8 25.01 -22.57 -20.04
C PRO A 8 26.53 -22.63 -19.81
N GLY A 9 26.97 -23.39 -18.80
CA GLY A 9 28.39 -23.52 -18.43
C GLY A 9 28.94 -22.39 -17.55
N SER A 10 28.14 -21.38 -17.19
CA SER A 10 28.55 -20.37 -16.20
C SER A 10 28.66 -20.96 -14.79
N ASP A 11 29.71 -20.56 -14.06
CA ASP A 11 29.86 -20.84 -12.63
C ASP A 11 29.01 -19.84 -11.82
N PRO A 12 28.00 -20.28 -11.06
CA PRO A 12 27.16 -19.36 -10.31
C PRO A 12 27.74 -18.96 -8.94
N ARG A 13 28.91 -19.47 -8.53
CA ARG A 13 29.44 -19.28 -7.15
C ARG A 13 29.44 -17.82 -6.71
N VAL A 14 29.66 -16.89 -7.63
CA VAL A 14 29.73 -15.44 -7.37
C VAL A 14 28.59 -14.62 -7.99
N VAL A 15 27.64 -15.27 -8.68
CA VAL A 15 26.54 -14.57 -9.37
C VAL A 15 25.61 -13.82 -8.40
N TRP A 16 25.54 -14.26 -7.14
CA TRP A 16 24.75 -13.59 -6.11
C TRP A 16 25.24 -12.15 -5.84
N VAL A 17 26.51 -11.84 -6.12
CA VAL A 17 27.09 -10.49 -5.97
C VAL A 17 26.41 -9.48 -6.89
N ALA A 18 25.91 -9.92 -8.06
CA ALA A 18 25.21 -9.05 -9.00
C ALA A 18 23.95 -8.39 -8.39
N ARG A 19 23.36 -8.97 -7.33
CA ARG A 19 22.27 -8.34 -6.58
C ARG A 19 22.68 -6.99 -5.98
N PHE A 20 23.92 -6.86 -5.52
CA PHE A 20 24.42 -5.65 -4.86
C PHE A 20 24.72 -4.52 -5.85
N LEU A 21 24.69 -4.79 -7.16
CA LEU A 21 24.76 -3.77 -8.20
C LEU A 21 23.42 -3.03 -8.39
N PHE A 22 22.38 -3.43 -7.67
CA PHE A 22 21.07 -2.80 -7.63
C PHE A 22 20.86 -2.19 -6.25
N PRO A 23 21.41 -1.00 -5.97
CA PRO A 23 21.40 -0.42 -4.62
C PRO A 23 19.97 -0.18 -4.09
N GLY A 24 18.98 -0.06 -4.99
CA GLY A 24 17.55 -0.03 -4.64
C GLY A 24 17.11 -1.19 -3.73
N VAL A 25 17.73 -2.38 -3.78
CA VAL A 25 17.43 -3.50 -2.87
C VAL A 25 17.84 -3.27 -1.42
N MET A 26 18.43 -2.11 -1.11
CA MET A 26 18.83 -1.70 0.24
C MET A 26 18.00 -0.52 0.77
N LEU A 27 17.08 0.02 -0.03
CA LEU A 27 16.23 1.16 0.33
C LEU A 27 15.09 0.75 1.26
N TYR A 28 14.50 1.70 1.95
CA TYR A 28 13.52 1.52 3.04
C TYR A 28 12.31 0.63 2.72
N ASP A 29 11.60 0.89 1.61
CA ASP A 29 10.50 0.02 1.17
C ASP A 29 11.02 -1.27 0.52
N SER A 30 12.35 -1.39 0.46
CA SER A 30 13.13 -2.36 -0.27
C SER A 30 14.20 -3.08 0.56
N SER A 31 14.10 -3.07 1.89
CA SER A 31 15.12 -3.67 2.76
C SER A 31 14.70 -5.05 3.26
N LEU A 32 15.68 -5.81 3.78
CA LEU A 32 15.58 -7.12 4.45
C LEU A 32 14.54 -7.24 5.59
N SER A 33 13.73 -6.22 5.83
CA SER A 33 12.74 -6.10 6.91
C SER A 33 11.41 -6.84 6.63
N GLY A 34 11.35 -7.74 5.65
CA GLY A 34 10.18 -8.58 5.39
C GLY A 34 8.98 -7.88 4.74
N GLY A 35 9.21 -6.79 4.01
CA GLY A 35 8.15 -6.13 3.23
C GLY A 35 7.61 -7.02 2.12
N ALA A 36 6.33 -6.84 1.76
CA ALA A 36 5.67 -7.61 0.71
C ALA A 36 6.39 -7.57 -0.65
N ASP A 37 7.09 -6.47 -0.96
CA ASP A 37 7.91 -6.34 -2.18
C ASP A 37 9.03 -7.38 -2.28
N HIS A 38 9.71 -7.71 -1.17
CA HIS A 38 10.78 -8.73 -1.15
C HIS A 38 10.24 -10.12 -1.34
N LEU A 39 9.17 -10.43 -0.60
CA LEU A 39 8.51 -11.71 -0.72
C LEU A 39 8.00 -11.89 -2.15
N ALA A 40 7.45 -10.83 -2.75
CA ALA A 40 7.03 -10.82 -4.14
C ALA A 40 8.23 -11.02 -5.10
N ALA A 41 9.37 -10.37 -4.83
CA ALA A 41 10.58 -10.49 -5.63
C ALA A 41 11.13 -11.93 -5.70
N MET A 42 10.91 -12.74 -4.66
CA MET A 42 11.32 -14.15 -4.67
C MET A 42 10.58 -14.97 -5.75
N TYR A 43 9.37 -14.58 -6.12
CA TYR A 43 8.58 -15.32 -7.11
C TYR A 43 9.08 -15.15 -8.53
N GLY A 44 9.61 -13.98 -8.92
CA GLY A 44 10.05 -13.73 -10.31
C GLY A 44 10.99 -14.81 -10.85
N PRO A 45 12.13 -15.09 -10.18
CA PRO A 45 13.03 -16.18 -10.56
C PRO A 45 12.39 -17.57 -10.54
N LEU A 46 11.51 -17.86 -9.58
CA LEU A 46 10.86 -19.16 -9.45
C LEU A 46 9.84 -19.40 -10.57
N ILE A 47 9.02 -18.41 -10.87
CA ILE A 47 8.05 -18.42 -11.97
C ILE A 47 8.80 -18.59 -13.29
N TYR A 48 9.90 -17.87 -13.52
CA TYR A 48 10.71 -18.05 -14.73
C TYR A 48 11.26 -19.48 -14.86
N LEU A 49 11.78 -20.05 -13.77
CA LEU A 49 12.29 -21.44 -13.80
C LEU A 49 11.17 -22.46 -14.01
N ALA A 50 10.02 -22.28 -13.36
CA ALA A 50 8.85 -23.13 -13.56
C ALA A 50 8.30 -23.02 -14.99
N LEU A 51 8.29 -21.82 -15.57
CA LEU A 51 7.96 -21.60 -16.98
C LEU A 51 8.91 -22.38 -17.88
N LEU A 52 10.23 -22.34 -17.65
CA LEU A 52 11.19 -23.12 -18.43
C LEU A 52 10.98 -24.63 -18.31
N LEU A 53 10.51 -25.12 -17.16
CA LEU A 53 10.18 -26.54 -16.96
C LEU A 53 8.87 -26.92 -17.67
N ALA A 54 7.87 -26.05 -17.63
CA ALA A 54 6.60 -26.25 -18.32
C ALA A 54 6.72 -26.09 -19.84
N TRP A 55 7.57 -25.18 -20.32
CA TRP A 55 7.64 -24.74 -21.73
C TRP A 55 7.71 -25.87 -22.76
N PRO A 56 8.56 -26.91 -22.62
CA PRO A 56 8.76 -27.88 -23.69
C PRO A 56 7.51 -28.67 -24.07
N ARG A 57 6.65 -29.00 -23.10
CA ARG A 57 5.52 -29.92 -23.29
C ARG A 57 4.22 -29.50 -22.59
N LEU A 58 4.26 -28.45 -21.77
CA LEU A 58 3.18 -28.05 -20.86
C LEU A 58 2.69 -29.25 -20.02
N GLU A 59 3.62 -29.99 -19.42
CA GLU A 59 3.26 -31.12 -18.55
C GLU A 59 2.47 -30.61 -17.33
N VAL A 60 1.40 -31.32 -16.99
CA VAL A 60 0.46 -31.01 -15.89
C VAL A 60 1.18 -30.59 -14.62
N LYS A 61 2.17 -31.37 -14.17
CA LYS A 61 2.90 -31.11 -12.91
C LYS A 61 3.64 -29.77 -12.90
N PHE A 62 4.28 -29.39 -14.01
CA PHE A 62 5.06 -28.15 -14.09
C PHE A 62 4.17 -26.94 -14.36
N ALA A 63 3.09 -27.13 -15.13
CA ALA A 63 2.09 -26.10 -15.34
C ALA A 63 1.30 -25.81 -14.07
N ALA A 64 0.94 -26.84 -13.28
CA ALA A 64 0.36 -26.69 -11.95
C ALA A 64 1.31 -25.92 -11.02
N LEU A 65 2.59 -26.32 -10.93
CA LEU A 65 3.60 -25.60 -10.14
C LEU A 65 3.72 -24.13 -10.56
N LEU A 66 3.70 -23.84 -11.86
CA LEU A 66 3.68 -22.47 -12.36
C LEU A 66 2.44 -21.72 -11.88
N GLY A 67 1.26 -22.34 -11.91
CA GLY A 67 0.01 -21.77 -11.41
C GLY A 67 0.07 -21.46 -9.92
N VAL A 68 0.61 -22.37 -9.11
CA VAL A 68 0.84 -22.17 -7.67
C VAL A 68 1.75 -20.97 -7.41
N LEU A 69 2.87 -20.87 -8.13
CA LEU A 69 3.82 -19.77 -7.95
C LEU A 69 3.24 -18.42 -8.38
N VAL A 70 2.46 -18.39 -9.47
CA VAL A 70 1.76 -17.17 -9.91
C VAL A 70 0.72 -16.75 -8.88
N ALA A 71 -0.09 -17.67 -8.36
CA ALA A 71 -1.05 -17.37 -7.30
C ALA A 71 -0.36 -16.83 -6.04
N GLY A 72 0.74 -17.45 -5.62
CA GLY A 72 1.54 -16.96 -4.50
C GLY A 72 2.09 -15.55 -4.72
N ALA A 73 2.53 -15.23 -5.95
CA ALA A 73 2.98 -13.89 -6.30
C ALA A 73 1.84 -12.85 -6.21
N VAL A 74 0.67 -13.14 -6.77
CA VAL A 74 -0.51 -12.24 -6.71
C VAL A 74 -0.97 -12.03 -5.27
N MET A 75 -1.07 -13.11 -4.49
CA MET A 75 -1.47 -13.06 -3.08
C MET A 75 -0.47 -12.29 -2.21
N THR A 76 0.80 -12.28 -2.59
CA THR A 76 1.83 -11.51 -1.89
C THR A 76 1.71 -10.03 -2.22
N LYS A 77 1.57 -9.69 -3.50
CA LYS A 77 1.38 -8.31 -3.95
C LYS A 77 0.78 -8.24 -5.35
N TYR A 78 -0.34 -7.52 -5.50
CA TYR A 78 -1.00 -7.34 -6.80
C TYR A 78 -0.07 -6.77 -7.88
N THR A 79 0.79 -5.80 -7.53
CA THR A 79 1.72 -5.20 -8.48
C THR A 79 2.67 -6.22 -9.10
N MET A 80 3.08 -7.25 -8.35
CA MET A 80 3.88 -8.35 -8.90
C MET A 80 3.10 -9.20 -9.89
N GLY A 81 1.82 -9.47 -9.60
CA GLY A 81 0.90 -10.10 -10.55
C GLY A 81 0.79 -9.31 -11.84
N ILE A 82 0.53 -8.00 -11.73
CA ILE A 82 0.40 -7.06 -12.85
C ILE A 82 1.65 -7.02 -13.73
N MET A 83 2.85 -6.99 -13.14
CA MET A 83 4.10 -6.96 -13.92
C MET A 83 4.48 -8.32 -14.52
N THR A 84 3.89 -9.42 -14.04
CA THR A 84 4.28 -10.79 -14.43
C THR A 84 3.30 -11.45 -15.39
N LEU A 85 2.01 -11.31 -15.12
CA LEU A 85 0.94 -11.98 -15.87
C LEU A 85 0.91 -11.64 -17.36
N PRO A 86 1.14 -10.38 -17.81
CA PRO A 86 1.11 -10.05 -19.24
C PRO A 86 2.13 -10.85 -20.04
N PHE A 87 3.39 -10.93 -19.59
CA PHE A 87 4.41 -11.71 -20.27
C PHE A 87 4.10 -13.20 -20.23
N LEU A 88 3.69 -13.73 -19.07
CA LEU A 88 3.32 -15.15 -18.95
C LEU A 88 2.15 -15.52 -19.86
N GLY A 89 1.12 -14.67 -19.90
CA GLY A 89 -0.06 -14.86 -20.75
C GLY A 89 0.34 -14.91 -22.23
N LEU A 90 1.15 -13.95 -22.69
CA LEU A 90 1.68 -13.95 -24.06
C LEU A 90 2.55 -15.18 -24.35
N ALA A 91 3.45 -15.53 -23.43
CA ALA A 91 4.36 -16.66 -23.61
C ALA A 91 3.61 -18.00 -23.68
N LEU A 92 2.69 -18.25 -22.74
CA LEU A 92 1.87 -19.45 -22.73
C LEU A 92 0.94 -19.50 -23.96
N THR A 93 0.32 -18.38 -24.34
CA THR A 93 -0.53 -18.31 -25.54
C THR A 93 0.26 -18.63 -26.80
N ALA A 94 1.41 -17.98 -27.01
CA ALA A 94 2.29 -18.26 -28.14
C ALA A 94 2.74 -19.74 -28.17
N ARG A 95 2.99 -20.32 -26.99
CA ARG A 95 3.34 -21.74 -26.88
C ARG A 95 2.17 -22.65 -27.23
N GLY A 96 0.96 -22.33 -26.77
CA GLY A 96 -0.27 -23.05 -27.10
C GLY A 96 -0.54 -23.03 -28.60
N VAL A 97 -0.44 -21.87 -29.24
CA VAL A 97 -0.57 -21.72 -30.71
C VAL A 97 0.47 -22.55 -31.44
N PHE A 98 1.74 -22.51 -31.01
CA PHE A 98 2.80 -23.33 -31.61
C PHE A 98 2.50 -24.83 -31.52
N LEU A 99 2.07 -25.32 -30.34
CA LEU A 99 1.74 -26.73 -30.12
C LEU A 99 0.49 -27.15 -30.91
N LEU A 100 -0.50 -26.26 -31.04
CA LEU A 100 -1.68 -26.45 -31.86
C LEU A 100 -1.31 -26.60 -33.33
N VAL A 101 -0.54 -25.67 -33.90
CA VAL A 101 -0.06 -25.74 -35.29
C VAL A 101 0.75 -27.00 -35.53
N LYS A 102 1.65 -27.35 -34.59
CA LYS A 102 2.44 -28.59 -34.67
C LYS A 102 1.55 -29.83 -34.67
N ASN A 103 0.51 -29.88 -33.84
CA ASN A 103 -0.41 -31.01 -33.78
C ASN A 103 -1.31 -31.10 -35.02
N ILE A 104 -1.77 -29.98 -35.57
CA ILE A 104 -2.59 -29.97 -36.79
C ILE A 104 -1.79 -30.54 -37.97
N ARG A 105 -0.50 -30.19 -38.06
CA ARG A 105 0.43 -30.69 -39.08
C ARG A 105 0.94 -32.12 -38.84
N ALA A 106 0.73 -32.68 -37.66
CA ALA A 106 1.13 -34.05 -37.35
C ALA A 106 0.09 -35.06 -37.82
N ASP A 107 0.56 -36.26 -38.20
CA ASP A 107 -0.30 -37.39 -38.53
C ASP A 107 -1.29 -37.68 -37.41
N LYS A 108 -2.49 -38.18 -37.76
CA LYS A 108 -3.57 -38.46 -36.80
C LYS A 108 -3.10 -39.31 -35.61
N SER A 109 -2.24 -40.31 -35.85
CA SER A 109 -1.66 -41.19 -34.82
C SER A 109 -0.62 -40.51 -33.91
N ALA A 110 -0.02 -39.40 -34.35
CA ALA A 110 1.01 -38.66 -33.62
C ALA A 110 0.46 -37.45 -32.85
N ARG A 111 -0.83 -37.12 -33.00
CA ARG A 111 -1.48 -36.00 -32.30
C ARG A 111 -1.51 -36.25 -30.80
N ARG A 112 -0.91 -35.32 -30.03
CA ARG A 112 -0.91 -35.37 -28.57
C ARG A 112 -1.56 -34.11 -28.01
N TRP A 113 -2.78 -34.23 -27.49
CA TRP A 113 -3.53 -33.12 -26.88
C TRP A 113 -3.23 -32.90 -25.39
N GLY A 114 -2.32 -33.67 -24.81
CA GLY A 114 -1.97 -33.59 -23.38
C GLY A 114 -1.47 -32.22 -22.90
N TRP A 115 -1.04 -31.34 -23.79
CA TRP A 115 -0.65 -29.97 -23.44
C TRP A 115 -1.82 -29.08 -23.02
N LEU A 116 -3.05 -29.38 -23.47
CA LEU A 116 -4.27 -28.67 -23.03
C LEU A 116 -4.49 -28.86 -21.53
N TRP A 117 -4.24 -30.08 -21.03
CA TRP A 117 -4.27 -30.36 -19.60
C TRP A 117 -3.22 -29.56 -18.82
N GLY A 118 -2.13 -29.14 -19.46
CA GLY A 118 -1.19 -28.19 -18.87
C GLY A 118 -1.84 -26.84 -18.56
N PHE A 119 -2.59 -26.26 -19.51
CA PHE A 119 -3.31 -25.00 -19.28
C PHE A 119 -4.38 -25.14 -18.21
N VAL A 120 -5.16 -26.22 -18.25
CA VAL A 120 -6.18 -26.52 -17.24
C VAL A 120 -5.53 -26.66 -15.87
N ALA A 121 -4.42 -27.39 -15.76
CA ALA A 121 -3.68 -27.57 -14.51
C ALA A 121 -3.10 -26.26 -13.97
N PHE A 122 -2.55 -25.40 -14.83
CA PHE A 122 -2.11 -24.05 -14.45
C PHE A 122 -3.26 -23.22 -13.87
N ALA A 123 -4.41 -23.18 -14.56
CA ALA A 123 -5.57 -22.41 -14.14
C ALA A 123 -6.17 -22.97 -12.83
N LEU A 124 -6.42 -24.27 -12.76
CA LEU A 124 -7.01 -24.91 -11.58
C LEU A 124 -6.10 -24.78 -10.35
N ALA A 125 -4.79 -25.03 -10.50
CA ALA A 125 -3.86 -24.88 -9.38
C ALA A 125 -3.77 -23.42 -8.92
N GLY A 126 -3.70 -22.47 -9.85
CA GLY A 126 -3.68 -21.04 -9.53
C GLY A 126 -4.95 -20.57 -8.83
N LEU A 127 -6.13 -20.94 -9.34
CA LEU A 127 -7.42 -20.60 -8.72
C LEU A 127 -7.60 -21.26 -7.35
N THR A 128 -7.20 -22.52 -7.21
CA THR A 128 -7.34 -23.26 -5.94
C THR A 128 -6.43 -22.68 -4.87
N VAL A 129 -5.14 -22.47 -5.17
CA VAL A 129 -4.20 -21.88 -4.21
C VAL A 129 -4.52 -20.41 -3.94
N GLY A 130 -5.01 -19.68 -4.95
CA GLY A 130 -5.45 -18.29 -4.82
C GLY A 130 -6.78 -18.11 -4.09
N ALA A 131 -7.56 -19.17 -3.85
CA ALA A 131 -8.91 -19.09 -3.29
C ALA A 131 -9.01 -18.34 -1.96
N PRO A 132 -8.09 -18.50 -0.99
CA PRO A 132 -8.13 -17.73 0.26
C PRO A 132 -8.07 -16.21 0.06
N HIS A 133 -7.68 -15.76 -1.13
CA HIS A 133 -7.66 -14.35 -1.51
C HIS A 133 -8.90 -13.98 -2.33
N TRP A 134 -9.11 -14.57 -3.50
CA TRP A 134 -10.17 -14.12 -4.41
C TRP A 134 -11.58 -14.62 -4.02
N LEU A 135 -11.70 -15.86 -3.53
CA LEU A 135 -13.00 -16.47 -3.26
C LEU A 135 -13.67 -15.84 -2.05
N LYS A 136 -12.90 -15.53 -0.99
CA LYS A 136 -13.45 -14.78 0.15
C LYS A 136 -13.96 -13.41 -0.29
N ASN A 137 -13.23 -12.72 -1.17
CA ASN A 137 -13.60 -11.39 -1.61
C ASN A 137 -14.86 -11.45 -2.48
N TRP A 138 -14.95 -12.45 -3.35
CA TRP A 138 -16.15 -12.73 -4.13
C TRP A 138 -17.38 -13.00 -3.24
N ILE A 139 -17.26 -13.91 -2.28
CA ILE A 139 -18.36 -14.30 -1.39
C ILE A 139 -18.87 -13.08 -0.61
N HIS A 140 -17.96 -12.32 0.00
CA HIS A 140 -18.32 -11.22 0.90
C HIS A 140 -18.65 -9.92 0.17
N TYR A 141 -17.96 -9.62 -0.93
CA TYR A 141 -18.02 -8.32 -1.59
C TYR A 141 -18.48 -8.38 -3.04
N GLY A 142 -18.69 -9.57 -3.64
CA GLY A 142 -19.06 -9.68 -5.05
C GLY A 142 -17.97 -9.26 -6.04
N ASP A 143 -16.75 -8.93 -5.56
CA ASP A 143 -15.59 -8.55 -6.35
C ASP A 143 -14.40 -9.42 -5.92
N PRO A 144 -13.78 -10.21 -6.82
CA PRO A 144 -12.69 -11.12 -6.46
C PRO A 144 -11.39 -10.41 -6.08
N ALA A 145 -11.23 -9.14 -6.44
CA ALA A 145 -10.11 -8.29 -6.04
C ALA A 145 -10.61 -7.01 -5.37
N TYR A 146 -11.68 -7.11 -4.58
CA TYR A 146 -12.32 -5.98 -3.92
C TYR A 146 -11.33 -5.03 -3.25
N PRO A 147 -11.44 -3.70 -3.46
CA PRO A 147 -12.41 -2.98 -4.31
C PRO A 147 -11.91 -2.67 -5.74
N MET A 148 -10.85 -3.32 -6.22
CA MET A 148 -10.15 -2.95 -7.47
C MET A 148 -10.97 -3.21 -8.74
N LEU A 149 -11.91 -4.15 -8.74
CA LEU A 149 -12.69 -4.51 -9.93
C LEU A 149 -14.15 -4.06 -9.82
N ARG A 150 -14.41 -3.03 -9.01
CA ARG A 150 -15.75 -2.45 -8.82
C ARG A 150 -16.43 -1.95 -10.10
N GLY A 151 -15.65 -1.59 -11.12
CA GLY A 151 -16.18 -1.19 -12.44
C GLY A 151 -16.60 -2.37 -13.32
N VAL A 152 -16.20 -3.61 -12.97
CA VAL A 152 -16.46 -4.82 -13.75
C VAL A 152 -17.49 -5.72 -13.04
N PHE A 153 -17.45 -5.77 -11.71
CA PHE A 153 -18.33 -6.62 -10.90
C PHE A 153 -19.25 -5.78 -10.01
N SER A 154 -20.46 -6.28 -9.77
CA SER A 154 -21.42 -5.69 -8.83
C SER A 154 -20.94 -5.84 -7.39
N SER A 155 -20.09 -4.90 -6.97
CA SER A 155 -19.52 -4.86 -5.63
C SER A 155 -20.60 -4.62 -4.57
N ARG A 156 -20.50 -5.35 -3.47
CA ARG A 156 -21.33 -5.26 -2.26
C ARG A 156 -20.43 -4.79 -1.11
N PRO A 157 -20.05 -3.50 -1.09
CA PRO A 157 -19.24 -2.96 -0.01
C PRO A 157 -19.99 -3.09 1.34
N TRP A 158 -19.25 -3.19 2.44
CA TRP A 158 -19.85 -3.20 3.78
C TRP A 158 -20.60 -1.90 4.11
N LEU A 159 -20.14 -0.76 3.57
CA LEU A 159 -20.78 0.53 3.72
C LEU A 159 -20.92 1.25 2.37
N PRO A 160 -21.98 2.04 2.16
CA PRO A 160 -22.08 2.95 1.01
C PRO A 160 -20.86 3.86 0.91
N GLY A 161 -20.37 4.13 -0.30
CA GLY A 161 -19.22 5.02 -0.51
C GLY A 161 -17.84 4.39 -0.26
N SER A 162 -17.78 3.13 0.21
CA SER A 162 -16.49 2.49 0.53
C SER A 162 -15.61 2.25 -0.70
N SER A 163 -16.23 1.96 -1.84
CA SER A 163 -15.50 1.66 -3.06
C SER A 163 -14.99 2.93 -3.75
N GLU A 164 -15.62 4.06 -3.47
CA GLU A 164 -15.32 5.39 -3.98
C GLU A 164 -14.04 5.92 -3.33
N MET A 165 -13.85 5.65 -2.03
CA MET A 165 -12.58 5.93 -1.34
C MET A 165 -11.38 5.28 -2.04
N TRP A 166 -11.56 4.09 -2.61
CA TRP A 166 -10.49 3.43 -3.36
C TRP A 166 -10.09 4.20 -4.61
N VAL A 167 -11.02 4.83 -5.33
CA VAL A 167 -10.65 5.60 -6.54
C VAL A 167 -9.82 6.82 -6.20
N ARG A 168 -10.14 7.52 -5.11
CA ARG A 168 -9.29 8.62 -4.67
C ARG A 168 -7.98 8.14 -4.07
N PHE A 169 -7.94 6.97 -3.43
CA PHE A 169 -6.68 6.33 -3.08
C PHE A 169 -5.86 6.03 -4.35
N GLU A 170 -6.46 5.53 -5.41
CA GLU A 170 -5.82 5.32 -6.70
C GLU A 170 -5.27 6.64 -7.26
N GLU A 171 -6.09 7.68 -7.37
CA GLU A 171 -5.67 9.00 -7.87
C GLU A 171 -4.53 9.63 -7.03
N THR A 172 -4.54 9.45 -5.70
CA THR A 172 -3.60 10.14 -4.80
C THR A 172 -2.36 9.32 -4.43
N GLN A 173 -2.47 7.99 -4.39
CA GLN A 173 -1.43 7.09 -3.92
C GLN A 173 -0.90 6.17 -5.01
N LEU A 174 -1.65 5.89 -6.07
CA LEU A 174 -1.15 5.16 -7.23
C LEU A 174 -0.79 6.19 -8.29
N TRP A 175 0.49 6.60 -8.26
CA TRP A 175 1.01 7.51 -9.28
C TRP A 175 0.97 6.78 -10.63
N ALA A 176 -0.09 6.94 -11.39
CA ALA A 176 -0.30 6.27 -12.67
C ALA A 176 -0.13 7.27 -13.81
N ALA A 177 0.22 6.77 -14.98
CA ALA A 177 0.10 7.58 -16.19
C ALA A 177 -1.38 7.82 -16.53
N GLU A 178 -1.68 8.85 -17.31
CA GLU A 178 -3.03 9.05 -17.84
C GLU A 178 -3.48 7.82 -18.64
N HIS A 179 -4.74 7.40 -18.50
CA HIS A 179 -5.24 6.22 -19.21
C HIS A 179 -5.67 6.53 -20.66
N ASP A 180 -4.77 7.18 -21.39
CA ASP A 180 -4.95 7.63 -22.77
C ASP A 180 -3.68 7.39 -23.61
N TRP A 181 -3.62 7.92 -24.83
CA TRP A 181 -2.43 7.78 -25.68
C TRP A 181 -1.19 8.50 -25.13
N SER A 182 -1.37 9.61 -24.40
CA SER A 182 -0.27 10.30 -23.72
C SER A 182 0.38 9.37 -22.70
N GLY A 183 -0.41 8.74 -21.82
CA GLY A 183 0.13 7.82 -20.84
C GLY A 183 0.67 6.52 -21.43
N VAL A 184 0.14 6.03 -22.56
CA VAL A 184 0.74 4.87 -23.26
C VAL A 184 2.14 5.24 -23.74
N LYS A 185 2.30 6.44 -24.33
CA LYS A 185 3.59 6.95 -24.76
C LYS A 185 4.54 7.12 -23.57
N GLN A 186 4.08 7.69 -22.45
CA GLN A 186 4.90 7.83 -21.24
C GLN A 186 5.35 6.47 -20.69
N SER A 187 4.43 5.50 -20.60
CA SER A 187 4.73 4.13 -20.14
C SER A 187 5.71 3.41 -21.07
N PHE A 188 5.64 3.68 -22.38
CA PHE A 188 6.62 3.18 -23.34
C PHE A 188 8.00 3.82 -23.11
N TRP A 189 8.10 5.13 -22.94
CA TRP A 189 9.36 5.81 -22.63
C TRP A 189 9.97 5.34 -21.31
N ALA A 190 9.13 5.04 -20.32
CA ALA A 190 9.56 4.44 -19.06
C ALA A 190 10.38 3.16 -19.27
N THR A 191 10.10 2.35 -20.29
CA THR A 191 10.90 1.14 -20.59
C THR A 191 12.37 1.45 -20.96
N LEU A 192 12.66 2.71 -21.30
CA LEU A 192 13.98 3.19 -21.69
C LEU A 192 14.65 4.03 -20.60
N ASP A 193 13.87 4.80 -19.81
CA ASP A 193 14.40 5.79 -18.87
C ASP A 193 14.08 5.53 -17.38
N PHE A 194 13.28 4.50 -17.03
CA PHE A 194 12.91 4.20 -15.63
C PHE A 194 14.12 4.11 -14.69
N SER A 195 15.28 3.73 -15.24
CA SER A 195 16.49 3.55 -14.47
C SER A 195 17.28 4.83 -14.22
N PHE A 196 16.88 5.94 -14.84
CA PHE A 196 17.54 7.25 -14.77
C PHE A 196 16.60 8.31 -14.22
N VAL A 197 15.29 8.16 -14.42
CA VAL A 197 14.26 9.04 -13.88
C VAL A 197 13.64 8.38 -12.65
N PRO A 198 13.99 8.82 -11.42
CA PRO A 198 13.44 8.25 -10.21
C PRO A 198 11.99 8.70 -10.03
N ASN A 199 11.15 7.76 -9.61
CA ASN A 199 9.74 8.01 -9.33
C ASN A 199 9.44 7.61 -7.88
N ASP A 200 9.85 8.46 -6.95
CA ASP A 200 9.58 8.28 -5.52
C ASP A 200 9.42 9.63 -4.82
N TRP A 201 9.02 9.61 -3.56
CA TRP A 201 8.83 10.81 -2.77
C TRP A 201 10.15 11.58 -2.62
N PRO A 202 10.16 12.92 -2.76
CA PRO A 202 11.37 13.74 -2.66
C PRO A 202 12.17 13.53 -1.37
N ARG A 203 11.47 13.21 -0.27
CA ARG A 203 12.06 12.97 1.06
C ARG A 203 12.84 11.65 1.19
N PHE A 204 12.71 10.72 0.24
CA PHE A 204 13.34 9.41 0.31
C PHE A 204 14.69 9.42 -0.40
N HIS A 205 14.78 8.92 -1.64
CA HIS A 205 16.01 9.01 -2.44
C HIS A 205 16.04 10.21 -3.39
N GLY A 206 14.96 10.99 -3.46
CA GLY A 206 14.87 12.19 -4.29
C GLY A 206 15.24 11.90 -5.75
N HIS A 207 16.11 12.73 -6.32
CA HIS A 207 16.54 12.63 -7.72
C HIS A 207 17.61 11.56 -7.99
N ARG A 208 17.87 10.65 -7.06
CA ARG A 208 18.87 9.60 -7.25
C ARG A 208 18.28 8.38 -7.94
N ALA A 209 18.87 8.02 -9.08
CA ALA A 209 18.61 6.77 -9.77
C ALA A 209 19.18 5.57 -8.99
N VAL A 210 18.30 4.70 -8.50
CA VAL A 210 18.64 3.59 -7.61
C VAL A 210 18.20 2.21 -8.13
N PHE A 211 17.38 2.16 -9.17
CA PHE A 211 16.93 0.94 -9.84
C PHE A 211 17.46 0.85 -11.27
N GLY A 212 17.88 -0.34 -11.69
CA GLY A 212 17.97 -0.68 -13.12
C GLY A 212 19.09 -0.06 -13.97
N SER A 213 19.88 0.92 -13.51
CA SER A 213 20.84 1.66 -14.36
C SER A 213 21.79 0.75 -15.14
N LEU A 214 22.42 -0.19 -14.44
CA LEU A 214 23.33 -1.16 -15.05
C LEU A 214 22.60 -2.12 -16.01
N TYR A 215 21.34 -2.47 -15.72
CA TYR A 215 20.51 -3.27 -16.62
C TYR A 215 20.24 -2.51 -17.93
N THR A 216 19.82 -1.24 -17.83
CA THR A 216 19.51 -0.39 -18.97
C THR A 216 20.74 -0.14 -19.85
N LEU A 217 21.90 0.11 -19.25
CA LEU A 217 23.15 0.33 -19.99
C LEU A 217 23.70 -0.94 -20.65
N LEU A 218 23.47 -2.12 -20.06
CA LEU A 218 24.01 -3.38 -20.56
C LEU A 218 23.10 -4.11 -21.55
N PHE A 219 21.78 -3.94 -21.52
CA PHE A 219 20.92 -4.73 -22.41
C PHE A 219 21.18 -4.48 -23.91
N PRO A 220 21.57 -3.28 -24.41
CA PRO A 220 21.91 -3.10 -25.82
C PRO A 220 23.09 -3.98 -26.28
N ALA A 221 23.99 -4.34 -25.36
CA ALA A 221 25.10 -5.26 -25.67
C ALA A 221 24.61 -6.63 -26.13
N LEU A 222 23.38 -7.05 -25.79
CA LEU A 222 22.79 -8.31 -26.23
C LEU A 222 22.65 -8.45 -27.75
N LEU A 223 22.62 -7.32 -28.49
CA LEU A 223 22.64 -7.31 -29.96
C LEU A 223 23.94 -7.87 -30.53
N PHE A 224 25.04 -7.75 -29.79
CA PHE A 224 26.38 -8.16 -30.23
C PHE A 224 26.84 -9.49 -29.59
N LEU A 225 26.10 -9.99 -28.61
CA LEU A 225 26.42 -11.21 -27.87
C LEU A 225 25.77 -12.44 -28.52
N ARG A 226 26.56 -13.50 -28.72
CA ARG A 226 26.07 -14.76 -29.30
C ARG A 226 25.19 -15.53 -28.30
N ARG A 227 24.20 -16.26 -28.83
CA ARG A 227 23.30 -17.16 -28.05
C ARG A 227 22.50 -16.42 -26.96
N SER A 228 22.21 -15.15 -27.17
CA SER A 228 21.51 -14.26 -26.23
C SER A 228 19.99 -14.42 -26.20
N LEU A 229 19.38 -15.27 -27.05
CA LEU A 229 17.91 -15.40 -27.18
C LEU A 229 17.19 -15.67 -25.85
N ARG A 230 17.77 -16.49 -24.96
CA ARG A 230 17.18 -16.77 -23.64
C ARG A 230 17.18 -15.52 -22.75
N THR A 231 18.22 -14.72 -22.85
CA THR A 231 18.35 -13.45 -22.12
C THR A 231 17.40 -12.41 -22.71
N TRP A 232 17.25 -12.34 -24.03
CA TRP A 232 16.24 -11.50 -24.69
C TRP A 232 14.82 -11.80 -24.24
N ALA A 233 14.47 -13.07 -24.01
CA ALA A 233 13.16 -13.42 -23.47
C ALA A 233 12.93 -12.85 -22.05
N VAL A 234 13.96 -12.83 -21.19
CA VAL A 234 13.86 -12.22 -19.86
C VAL A 234 13.83 -10.69 -19.94
N VAL A 235 14.58 -10.09 -20.87
CA VAL A 235 14.50 -8.65 -21.16
C VAL A 235 13.10 -8.26 -21.60
N ALA A 236 12.48 -9.01 -22.52
CA ALA A 236 11.11 -8.76 -22.97
C ALA A 236 10.10 -8.85 -21.81
N TRP A 237 10.28 -9.81 -20.90
CA TRP A 237 9.49 -9.87 -19.67
C TRP A 237 9.69 -8.61 -18.83
N ILE A 238 10.93 -8.26 -18.48
CA ILE A 238 11.22 -7.10 -17.65
C ILE A 238 10.64 -5.83 -18.27
N GLN A 239 10.81 -5.62 -19.58
CA GLN A 239 10.32 -4.41 -20.25
C GLN A 239 8.79 -4.33 -20.26
N LEU A 240 8.09 -5.45 -20.48
CA LEU A 240 6.64 -5.48 -20.34
C LEU A 240 6.21 -5.24 -18.89
N GLY A 241 6.98 -5.75 -17.93
CA GLY A 241 6.77 -5.47 -16.51
C GLY A 241 6.95 -3.99 -16.17
N VAL A 242 8.00 -3.34 -16.66
CA VAL A 242 8.23 -1.89 -16.49
C VAL A 242 7.10 -1.09 -17.13
N PHE A 243 6.65 -1.46 -18.33
CA PHE A 243 5.50 -0.82 -18.97
C PHE A 243 4.25 -0.92 -18.08
N CYS A 244 3.89 -2.11 -17.61
CA CYS A 244 2.72 -2.32 -16.75
C CYS A 244 2.85 -1.66 -15.38
N TRP A 245 4.07 -1.61 -14.84
CA TRP A 245 4.38 -0.86 -13.62
C TRP A 245 4.07 0.62 -13.83
N TYR A 246 4.61 1.24 -14.87
CA TYR A 246 4.43 2.67 -15.09
C TYR A 246 2.96 3.03 -15.37
N TRP A 247 2.25 2.15 -16.09
CA TRP A 247 0.85 2.30 -16.42
C TRP A 247 -0.06 2.31 -15.18
N ILE A 248 0.23 1.51 -14.14
CA ILE A 248 -0.66 1.34 -12.98
C ILE A 248 -0.16 2.06 -11.73
N SER A 249 1.14 2.03 -11.47
CA SER A 249 1.75 2.83 -10.42
C SER A 249 3.26 2.91 -10.61
N HIS A 250 3.75 4.05 -11.09
CA HIS A 250 5.16 4.33 -11.28
C HIS A 250 5.92 4.62 -9.98
N GLN A 251 5.52 4.12 -8.81
CA GLN A 251 6.39 4.22 -7.63
C GLN A 251 7.54 3.21 -7.72
N ASP A 252 8.78 3.67 -7.62
CA ASP A 252 10.01 2.88 -7.80
C ASP A 252 10.04 1.63 -6.91
N ARG A 253 9.48 1.71 -5.69
CA ARG A 253 9.43 0.59 -4.75
C ARG A 253 8.81 -0.68 -5.35
N TYR A 254 7.89 -0.57 -6.29
CA TYR A 254 7.24 -1.74 -6.88
C TYR A 254 8.14 -2.49 -7.86
N LEU A 255 9.11 -1.83 -8.50
CA LEU A 255 10.09 -2.47 -9.41
C LEU A 255 10.96 -3.52 -8.72
N GLN A 256 11.02 -3.52 -7.40
CA GLN A 256 11.70 -4.55 -6.62
C GLN A 256 11.28 -5.97 -6.99
N SER A 257 9.99 -6.18 -7.31
CA SER A 257 9.47 -7.52 -7.55
C SER A 257 10.06 -8.18 -8.81
N ILE A 258 10.55 -7.36 -9.76
CA ILE A 258 11.23 -7.81 -10.98
C ILE A 258 12.75 -7.58 -10.97
N THR A 259 13.27 -6.90 -9.94
CA THR A 259 14.71 -6.62 -9.79
C THR A 259 15.59 -7.90 -9.79
N PRO A 260 15.19 -9.03 -9.19
CA PRO A 260 15.97 -10.27 -9.30
C PRO A 260 16.14 -10.77 -10.73
N LEU A 261 15.17 -10.53 -11.62
CA LEU A 261 15.29 -10.85 -13.04
C LEU A 261 16.26 -9.87 -13.73
N MET A 262 16.20 -8.57 -13.41
CA MET A 262 17.18 -7.59 -13.89
C MET A 262 18.60 -7.97 -13.49
N ALA A 263 18.81 -8.35 -12.23
CA ALA A 263 20.11 -8.82 -11.74
C ALA A 263 20.59 -10.09 -12.46
N ALA A 264 19.68 -11.01 -12.77
CA ALA A 264 20.01 -12.20 -13.56
C ALA A 264 20.41 -11.86 -15.00
N VAL A 265 19.75 -10.87 -15.63
CA VAL A 265 20.14 -10.37 -16.96
C VAL A 265 21.50 -9.70 -16.92
N VAL A 266 21.76 -8.81 -15.97
CA VAL A 266 23.07 -8.16 -15.80
C VAL A 266 24.18 -9.19 -15.62
N ALA A 267 23.98 -10.16 -14.72
CA ALA A 267 24.96 -11.23 -14.51
C ALA A 267 25.19 -12.08 -15.77
N ALA A 268 24.11 -12.41 -16.51
CA ALA A 268 24.22 -13.15 -17.77
C ALA A 268 25.00 -12.36 -18.84
N VAL A 269 24.70 -11.07 -19.00
CA VAL A 269 25.40 -10.18 -19.95
C VAL A 269 26.88 -10.08 -19.60
N LEU A 270 27.22 -9.82 -18.32
CA LEU A 270 28.60 -9.76 -17.87
C LEU A 270 29.34 -11.08 -18.10
N CYS A 271 28.71 -12.24 -17.82
CA CYS A 271 29.31 -13.54 -18.13
C CYS A 271 29.58 -13.70 -19.64
N MET A 272 28.63 -13.32 -20.49
CA MET A 272 28.77 -13.41 -21.95
C MET A 272 29.84 -12.46 -22.50
N ILE A 273 29.99 -11.27 -21.91
CA ILE A 273 31.08 -10.32 -22.21
C ILE A 273 32.42 -10.92 -21.79
N TRP A 274 32.51 -11.52 -20.60
CA TRP A 274 33.75 -12.09 -20.07
C TRP A 274 34.22 -13.32 -20.84
N GLN A 275 33.29 -14.04 -21.46
CA GLN A 275 33.58 -15.14 -22.38
C GLN A 275 34.10 -14.67 -23.74
N GLN A 276 33.98 -13.37 -24.08
CA GLN A 276 34.62 -12.82 -25.28
C GLN A 276 36.14 -12.77 -25.12
N ARG A 277 36.85 -12.85 -26.25
CA ARG A 277 38.31 -12.72 -26.27
C ARG A 277 38.80 -11.27 -26.09
N SER A 278 37.94 -10.27 -26.24
CA SER A 278 38.32 -8.85 -26.18
C SER A 278 38.60 -8.37 -24.75
N THR A 279 39.84 -8.00 -24.47
CA THR A 279 40.24 -7.36 -23.20
C THR A 279 39.58 -5.99 -23.03
N LEU A 280 39.38 -5.23 -24.10
CA LEU A 280 38.73 -3.92 -24.06
C LEU A 280 37.31 -4.02 -23.47
N LEU A 281 36.50 -4.99 -23.91
CA LEU A 281 35.14 -5.18 -23.39
C LEU A 281 35.15 -5.60 -21.91
N LYS A 282 36.15 -6.35 -21.47
CA LYS A 282 36.34 -6.73 -20.07
C LYS A 282 36.69 -5.52 -19.20
N VAL A 283 37.61 -4.69 -19.66
CA VAL A 283 37.98 -3.44 -18.96
C VAL A 283 36.78 -2.49 -18.92
N ALA A 284 36.08 -2.28 -20.04
CA ALA A 284 34.91 -1.42 -20.10
C ALA A 284 33.77 -1.89 -19.19
N SER A 285 33.47 -3.19 -19.18
CA SER A 285 32.46 -3.75 -18.28
C SER A 285 32.89 -3.69 -16.80
N GLY A 286 34.18 -3.90 -16.51
CA GLY A 286 34.74 -3.72 -15.17
C GLY A 286 34.63 -2.28 -14.68
N ALA A 287 34.97 -1.30 -15.54
CA ALA A 287 34.84 0.13 -15.24
C ALA A 287 33.37 0.52 -15.00
N LEU A 288 32.43 0.02 -15.81
CA LEU A 288 31.00 0.25 -15.63
C LEU A 288 30.48 -0.32 -14.31
N VAL A 289 30.91 -1.52 -13.93
CA VAL A 289 30.56 -2.12 -12.63
C VAL A 289 31.17 -1.31 -11.48
N ALA A 290 32.43 -0.89 -11.59
CA ALA A 290 33.08 -0.05 -10.58
C ALA A 290 32.35 1.30 -10.41
N PHE A 291 31.95 1.93 -11.52
CA PHE A 291 31.14 3.15 -11.51
C PHE A 291 29.81 2.92 -10.78
N GLN A 292 29.10 1.82 -11.07
CA GLN A 292 27.85 1.48 -10.39
C GLN A 292 28.04 1.28 -8.88
N VAL A 293 29.16 0.66 -8.46
CA VAL A 293 29.49 0.48 -7.03
C VAL A 293 29.74 1.84 -6.36
N VAL A 294 30.49 2.73 -7.01
CA VAL A 294 30.75 4.09 -6.48
C VAL A 294 29.44 4.89 -6.41
N TRP A 295 28.64 4.85 -7.48
CA TRP A 295 27.37 5.57 -7.58
C TRP A 295 26.34 5.08 -6.56
N GLY A 296 26.22 3.76 -6.38
CA GLY A 296 25.26 3.14 -5.46
C GLY A 296 25.76 3.00 -4.02
N GLY A 297 27.04 3.29 -3.76
CA GLY A 297 27.69 2.98 -2.48
C GLY A 297 27.12 3.72 -1.27
N ASP A 298 26.54 4.90 -1.49
CA ASP A 298 25.98 5.72 -0.41
C ASP A 298 24.46 5.50 -0.18
N VAL A 299 23.79 4.80 -1.09
CA VAL A 299 22.34 4.53 -1.04
C VAL A 299 21.88 3.87 0.28
N PRO A 300 22.60 2.88 0.85
CA PRO A 300 22.24 2.30 2.15
C PRO A 300 22.23 3.30 3.32
N PHE A 301 22.85 4.47 3.17
CA PHE A 301 22.94 5.48 4.22
C PHE A 301 21.91 6.61 4.06
N LEU A 302 21.17 6.62 2.96
CA LEU A 302 20.12 7.61 2.72
C LEU A 302 18.98 7.50 3.74
N PRO A 303 18.34 8.63 4.12
CA PRO A 303 17.20 8.66 5.05
C PRO A 303 15.92 8.20 4.35
N THR A 304 15.86 6.91 4.04
CA THR A 304 14.87 6.40 3.10
C THR A 304 13.56 6.03 3.75
N HIS A 305 13.49 5.96 5.09
CA HIS A 305 12.31 5.61 5.89
C HIS A 305 11.73 6.80 6.65
N SER A 306 10.42 7.03 6.50
CA SER A 306 9.65 8.04 7.25
C SER A 306 9.77 7.97 8.78
N MET A 307 9.85 6.76 9.36
CA MET A 307 9.93 6.51 10.80
C MET A 307 11.36 6.29 11.30
N ILE A 308 12.15 5.40 10.68
CA ILE A 308 13.50 5.03 11.20
C ILE A 308 14.66 5.74 10.49
N LYS A 309 14.38 6.55 9.46
CA LYS A 309 15.36 7.19 8.56
C LYS A 309 16.18 6.17 7.77
N SER A 310 17.33 5.72 8.25
CA SER A 310 18.14 4.69 7.56
C SER A 310 17.96 3.34 8.28
N PRO A 311 17.46 2.28 7.60
CA PRO A 311 17.37 0.94 8.17
C PRO A 311 18.71 0.40 8.65
N GLN A 312 19.79 0.58 7.89
CA GLN A 312 21.14 0.13 8.20
C GLN A 312 21.65 0.84 9.46
N ARG A 313 21.46 2.16 9.56
CA ARG A 313 21.80 2.92 10.77
C ARG A 313 20.96 2.46 11.97
N ALA A 314 19.70 2.11 11.77
CA ALA A 314 18.86 1.58 12.82
C ALA A 314 19.36 0.20 13.30
N THR A 315 19.73 -0.70 12.39
CA THR A 315 20.32 -2.01 12.70
C THR A 315 21.66 -1.87 13.42
N LEU A 316 22.56 -1.00 12.94
CA LEU A 316 23.83 -0.74 13.60
C LEU A 316 23.62 -0.21 15.03
N LYS A 317 22.69 0.73 15.23
CA LYS A 317 22.32 1.21 16.58
C LYS A 317 21.78 0.09 17.48
N LEU A 318 21.03 -0.87 16.92
CA LEU A 318 20.57 -2.04 17.67
C LEU A 318 21.73 -2.95 18.08
N LEU A 319 22.70 -3.16 17.20
CA LEU A 319 23.90 -3.96 17.51
C LEU A 319 24.81 -3.25 18.53
N GLU A 320 25.04 -1.95 18.34
CA GLU A 320 25.79 -1.07 19.24
C GLU A 320 25.17 -1.05 20.64
N ALA A 321 23.84 -0.99 20.74
CA ALA A 321 23.14 -1.08 22.01
C ALA A 321 23.43 -2.40 22.74
N GLY A 322 23.63 -3.50 22.02
CA GLY A 322 24.03 -4.78 22.61
C GLY A 322 25.45 -4.74 23.19
N HIS A 323 26.39 -4.14 22.46
CA HIS A 323 27.77 -3.96 22.93
C HIS A 323 27.84 -3.02 24.16
N ALA A 324 27.03 -1.95 24.16
CA ALA A 324 26.95 -1.00 25.25
C ALA A 324 26.16 -1.50 26.48
N GLY A 325 25.77 -2.78 26.54
CA GLY A 325 24.98 -3.36 27.63
C GLY A 325 23.53 -2.84 27.73
N LYS A 326 23.05 -2.10 26.72
CA LYS A 326 21.73 -1.45 26.69
C LYS A 326 20.61 -2.39 26.23
N TYR A 327 20.58 -3.63 26.73
CA TYR A 327 19.68 -4.69 26.28
C TYR A 327 18.19 -4.34 26.38
N ALA A 328 17.78 -3.71 27.49
CA ALA A 328 16.39 -3.31 27.70
C ALA A 328 15.91 -2.27 26.67
N SER A 329 16.74 -1.28 26.35
CA SER A 329 16.39 -0.27 25.33
C SER A 329 16.65 -0.73 23.89
N ARG A 330 17.45 -1.79 23.69
CA ARG A 330 17.74 -2.37 22.38
C ARG A 330 16.49 -2.93 21.74
N LEU A 331 15.76 -3.76 22.48
CA LEU A 331 14.49 -4.33 22.04
C LEU A 331 13.29 -3.50 22.51
N GLY A 332 13.58 -2.45 23.28
CA GLY A 332 12.56 -1.59 23.85
C GLY A 332 11.71 -0.92 22.77
N PRO A 333 10.43 -0.71 23.07
CA PRO A 333 9.49 -0.10 22.16
C PRO A 333 9.99 1.25 21.66
N LYS A 334 10.21 1.40 20.35
CA LYS A 334 10.45 2.73 19.75
C LYS A 334 9.20 3.60 19.97
N LYS A 335 9.34 4.92 19.85
CA LYS A 335 8.29 5.94 20.12
C LYS A 335 6.89 5.66 19.55
N SER A 336 6.75 4.73 18.60
CA SER A 336 5.51 4.38 17.90
C SER A 336 4.90 3.01 18.27
N SER A 337 5.37 2.29 19.28
CA SER A 337 4.70 1.05 19.70
C SER A 337 3.59 1.32 20.73
N PHE A 338 2.58 0.47 20.74
CA PHE A 338 1.51 0.49 21.74
C PHE A 338 1.74 -0.46 22.93
N GLU A 339 2.99 -0.85 23.22
CA GLU A 339 3.28 -1.80 24.32
C GLU A 339 2.90 -1.29 25.71
N ALA A 340 3.09 0.01 25.96
CA ALA A 340 2.74 0.59 27.26
C ALA A 340 1.22 0.62 27.44
N GLU A 341 0.50 0.98 26.39
CA GLU A 341 -0.95 1.00 26.31
C GLU A 341 -1.52 -0.42 26.41
N GLY A 342 -0.89 -1.38 25.73
CA GLY A 342 -1.26 -2.80 25.75
C GLY A 342 -1.24 -3.39 27.16
N LYS A 343 -0.22 -3.06 27.96
CA LYS A 343 -0.11 -3.52 29.36
C LYS A 343 -1.20 -2.98 30.30
N LEU A 344 -1.93 -1.94 29.90
CA LEU A 344 -3.03 -1.38 30.69
C LEU A 344 -4.37 -2.07 30.42
N LEU A 345 -4.44 -2.90 29.38
CA LEU A 345 -5.65 -3.59 28.99
C LEU A 345 -5.81 -4.90 29.77
N PRO A 346 -7.05 -5.26 30.15
CA PRO A 346 -7.31 -6.56 30.75
C PRO A 346 -7.16 -7.70 29.72
N PRO A 347 -6.88 -8.93 30.16
CA PRO A 347 -6.88 -10.11 29.28
C PRO A 347 -8.18 -10.22 28.47
N GLY A 348 -8.06 -10.56 27.18
CA GLY A 348 -9.21 -10.67 26.28
C GLY A 348 -9.76 -9.34 25.77
N ALA A 349 -9.17 -8.20 26.16
CA ALA A 349 -9.57 -6.90 25.61
C ALA A 349 -9.44 -6.87 24.08
N ARG A 350 -10.44 -6.25 23.46
CA ARG A 350 -10.47 -5.90 22.04
C ARG A 350 -10.64 -4.39 21.92
N VAL A 351 -9.68 -3.74 21.26
CA VAL A 351 -9.54 -2.27 21.28
C VAL A 351 -9.77 -1.68 19.90
N VAL A 352 -10.64 -0.68 19.81
CA VAL A 352 -10.74 0.17 18.61
C VAL A 352 -9.61 1.17 18.62
N MET A 353 -8.78 1.17 17.58
CA MET A 353 -7.60 2.01 17.45
C MET A 353 -7.93 3.18 16.52
N HIS A 354 -8.52 4.23 17.07
CA HIS A 354 -9.12 5.32 16.32
C HIS A 354 -8.11 6.08 15.45
N ASP A 355 -8.35 6.10 14.14
CA ASP A 355 -7.49 6.73 13.12
C ASP A 355 -6.03 6.20 13.14
N GLN A 356 -5.81 5.00 13.70
CA GLN A 356 -4.49 4.37 13.78
C GLN A 356 -4.38 3.18 12.83
N VAL A 357 -3.43 3.26 11.89
CA VAL A 357 -3.12 2.17 10.96
C VAL A 357 -2.18 1.14 11.60
N MET A 358 -1.30 1.60 12.49
CA MET A 358 -0.33 0.79 13.22
C MET A 358 -0.92 0.35 14.56
N THR A 359 -0.82 -0.94 14.88
CA THR A 359 -1.26 -1.49 16.18
C THR A 359 -0.19 -2.35 16.84
N LEU A 360 1.03 -2.34 16.29
CA LEU A 360 2.15 -3.15 16.78
C LEU A 360 2.46 -2.81 18.25
N GLY A 361 2.59 -3.86 19.06
CA GLY A 361 2.88 -3.75 20.49
C GLY A 361 1.64 -3.76 21.38
N ILE A 362 0.43 -3.57 20.83
CA ILE A 362 -0.78 -3.58 21.67
C ILE A 362 -1.00 -4.94 22.36
N ALA A 363 -0.54 -6.05 21.76
CA ALA A 363 -0.64 -7.40 22.31
C ALA A 363 -2.08 -7.88 22.64
N HIS A 364 -3.07 -7.23 22.04
CA HIS A 364 -4.50 -7.50 22.17
C HIS A 364 -5.17 -7.47 20.79
N ALA A 365 -6.39 -8.01 20.69
CA ALA A 365 -7.15 -7.90 19.45
C ALA A 365 -7.47 -6.41 19.17
N SER A 366 -7.26 -5.97 17.93
CA SER A 366 -7.49 -4.57 17.54
C SER A 366 -8.51 -4.46 16.42
N ILE A 367 -9.42 -3.49 16.53
CA ILE A 367 -10.32 -3.03 15.47
C ILE A 367 -9.70 -1.75 14.91
N ARG A 368 -9.56 -1.66 13.60
CA ARG A 368 -9.08 -0.44 12.92
C ARG A 368 -10.26 0.24 12.26
N ASP A 369 -10.40 1.53 12.51
CA ASP A 369 -11.46 2.38 11.95
C ASP A 369 -10.91 3.51 11.04
N ALA A 370 -9.58 3.57 10.86
CA ALA A 370 -8.94 4.53 9.96
C ALA A 370 -9.48 4.40 8.53
N ARG A 371 -10.29 5.36 8.09
CA ARG A 371 -11.17 5.26 6.90
C ARG A 371 -10.46 4.81 5.61
N PRO A 372 -9.25 5.27 5.24
CA PRO A 372 -8.61 4.80 4.01
C PRO A 372 -8.18 3.32 4.03
N TRP A 373 -8.23 2.65 5.19
CA TRP A 373 -7.78 1.27 5.38
C TRP A 373 -8.87 0.33 5.92
N GLN A 374 -10.13 0.79 5.98
CA GLN A 374 -11.27 -0.01 6.44
C GLN A 374 -12.58 0.44 5.76
N PHE A 375 -13.54 -0.48 5.67
CA PHE A 375 -14.81 -0.24 4.98
C PHE A 375 -16.04 -0.59 5.82
N GLY A 376 -15.87 -0.83 7.13
CA GLY A 376 -16.90 -1.35 8.04
C GLY A 376 -17.46 -0.37 9.06
N LEU A 377 -16.81 0.76 9.32
CA LEU A 377 -17.30 1.78 10.25
C LEU A 377 -17.39 3.14 9.55
N ASN A 378 -18.54 3.81 9.68
CA ASN A 378 -18.76 5.19 9.28
C ASN A 378 -19.55 5.91 10.38
N TYR A 379 -18.83 6.63 11.23
CA TYR A 379 -19.43 7.28 12.39
C TYR A 379 -20.45 8.36 12.02
N ALA A 380 -20.33 8.96 10.82
CA ALA A 380 -21.31 9.94 10.35
C ALA A 380 -22.69 9.32 10.08
N LEU A 381 -22.73 8.06 9.62
CA LEU A 381 -23.98 7.34 9.37
C LEU A 381 -24.60 6.78 10.64
N LEU A 382 -23.83 6.69 11.74
CA LEU A 382 -24.31 6.16 13.01
C LEU A 382 -25.08 7.19 13.84
N LYS A 383 -25.24 8.45 13.40
CA LYS A 383 -26.13 9.52 13.92
C LYS A 383 -26.04 9.92 15.40
N ASP A 384 -25.93 8.98 16.35
CA ASP A 384 -25.93 9.18 17.79
C ASP A 384 -25.01 8.21 18.56
N ARG A 385 -24.87 8.45 19.88
CA ARG A 385 -24.02 7.65 20.79
C ARG A 385 -24.48 6.19 20.94
N PRO A 386 -25.78 5.87 21.14
CA PRO A 386 -26.24 4.49 21.21
C PRO A 386 -25.88 3.65 19.98
N GLN A 387 -26.01 4.21 18.78
CA GLN A 387 -25.70 3.51 17.54
C GLN A 387 -24.19 3.29 17.38
N VAL A 388 -23.35 4.27 17.76
CA VAL A 388 -21.89 4.05 17.85
C VAL A 388 -21.57 2.95 18.85
N TYR A 389 -22.16 3.00 20.04
CA TYR A 389 -21.98 1.95 21.05
C TYR A 389 -22.30 0.58 20.48
N GLN A 390 -23.48 0.43 19.87
CA GLN A 390 -23.93 -0.85 19.32
C GLN A 390 -23.01 -1.35 18.21
N ALA A 391 -22.66 -0.49 17.25
CA ALA A 391 -21.77 -0.86 16.15
C ALA A 391 -20.39 -1.32 16.66
N LEU A 392 -19.83 -0.64 17.66
CA LEU A 392 -18.57 -1.06 18.28
C LEU A 392 -18.74 -2.35 19.08
N LYS A 393 -19.85 -2.51 19.80
CA LYS A 393 -20.15 -3.70 20.60
C LYS A 393 -20.34 -4.94 19.74
N ASP A 394 -20.99 -4.81 18.59
CA ASP A 394 -21.19 -5.89 17.60
C ASP A 394 -19.86 -6.37 17.01
N LEU A 395 -18.88 -5.46 16.89
CA LEU A 395 -17.50 -5.80 16.55
C LEU A 395 -16.72 -6.40 17.73
N GLY A 396 -17.34 -6.56 18.90
CA GLY A 396 -16.73 -7.07 20.12
C GLY A 396 -15.81 -6.07 20.81
N ALA A 397 -15.92 -4.77 20.55
CA ALA A 397 -15.10 -3.77 21.21
C ALA A 397 -15.37 -3.74 22.72
N THR A 398 -14.28 -3.69 23.48
CA THR A 398 -14.28 -3.53 24.95
C THR A 398 -13.66 -2.20 25.36
N HIS A 399 -12.76 -1.68 24.52
CA HIS A 399 -12.04 -0.44 24.74
C HIS A 399 -11.93 0.33 23.44
N VAL A 400 -11.73 1.63 23.55
CA VAL A 400 -11.43 2.54 22.45
C VAL A 400 -10.16 3.31 22.81
N PHE A 401 -9.27 3.46 21.85
CA PHE A 401 -8.07 4.27 21.97
C PHE A 401 -8.11 5.37 20.92
N TRP A 402 -7.82 6.60 21.31
CA TRP A 402 -7.63 7.70 20.38
C TRP A 402 -6.44 8.56 20.79
N PRO A 403 -5.70 9.14 19.85
CA PRO A 403 -4.37 9.65 20.11
C PRO A 403 -4.43 11.10 20.62
N ALA A 404 -3.42 11.50 21.38
CA ALA A 404 -3.37 12.84 21.97
C ALA A 404 -2.91 13.89 20.94
N GLY A 405 -3.44 15.11 21.04
CA GLY A 405 -3.02 16.24 20.22
C GLY A 405 -3.79 16.37 18.90
N GLN A 406 -3.17 17.06 17.92
CA GLN A 406 -3.75 17.24 16.59
C GLN A 406 -3.53 15.98 15.74
N GLN A 407 -4.60 15.27 15.38
CA GLN A 407 -4.52 14.10 14.51
C GLN A 407 -4.76 14.46 13.04
N ARG A 408 -4.32 13.62 12.12
CA ARG A 408 -4.65 13.82 10.70
C ARG A 408 -6.13 13.60 10.44
N TYR A 409 -6.77 12.67 11.17
CA TYR A 409 -8.20 12.34 11.16
C TYR A 409 -8.71 12.22 9.73
N TRP A 410 -8.65 11.00 9.20
CA TRP A 410 -9.04 10.73 7.82
C TRP A 410 -10.56 10.61 7.62
N ASP A 411 -11.37 10.71 8.68
CA ASP A 411 -12.83 10.70 8.59
C ASP A 411 -13.41 12.08 8.22
N SER A 412 -14.71 12.07 7.95
CA SER A 412 -15.55 13.24 7.74
C SER A 412 -15.68 14.10 9.00
N VAL A 413 -16.08 15.37 8.84
CA VAL A 413 -16.32 16.26 10.00
C VAL A 413 -17.40 15.69 10.92
N ALA A 414 -18.47 15.13 10.36
CA ALA A 414 -19.50 14.43 11.14
C ALA A 414 -18.94 13.22 11.89
N GLY A 415 -18.20 12.35 11.20
CA GLY A 415 -17.68 11.12 11.76
C GLY A 415 -16.78 11.36 12.97
N GLU A 416 -15.87 12.32 12.85
CA GLU A 416 -15.00 12.73 13.95
C GLU A 416 -15.79 13.33 15.13
N ALA A 417 -16.76 14.22 14.86
CA ALA A 417 -17.57 14.83 15.91
C ALA A 417 -18.37 13.77 16.71
N VAL A 418 -18.98 12.82 16.00
CA VAL A 418 -19.77 11.74 16.60
C VAL A 418 -18.87 10.77 17.37
N PHE A 419 -17.75 10.32 16.78
CA PHE A 419 -16.81 9.43 17.47
C PHE A 419 -16.25 10.07 18.74
N LEU A 420 -15.70 11.30 18.63
CA LEU A 420 -15.09 11.99 19.77
C LEU A 420 -16.14 12.30 20.85
N GLY A 421 -17.35 12.70 20.46
CA GLY A 421 -18.45 12.90 21.40
C GLY A 421 -18.86 11.63 22.12
N PHE A 422 -18.88 10.48 21.43
CA PHE A 422 -19.08 9.17 22.05
C PHE A 422 -17.93 8.84 23.01
N ALA A 423 -16.69 8.80 22.51
CA ALA A 423 -15.51 8.38 23.26
C ALA A 423 -15.29 9.23 24.52
N THR A 424 -15.37 10.55 24.41
CA THR A 424 -15.06 11.47 25.53
C THR A 424 -16.17 11.61 26.57
N ARG A 425 -17.39 11.17 26.29
CA ARG A 425 -18.53 11.31 27.25
C ARG A 425 -19.03 10.00 27.78
N THR A 426 -18.82 8.92 27.04
CA THR A 426 -19.47 7.64 27.32
C THR A 426 -18.49 6.63 27.94
N THR A 427 -17.20 6.79 27.70
CA THR A 427 -16.19 5.80 28.11
C THR A 427 -15.51 6.22 29.39
N ASN A 428 -15.14 5.22 30.20
CA ASN A 428 -14.32 5.44 31.38
C ASN A 428 -12.87 5.68 30.95
N GLN A 429 -12.47 6.96 30.98
CA GLN A 429 -11.25 7.45 30.34
C GLN A 429 -10.03 7.42 31.24
N ARG A 430 -8.92 6.99 30.66
CA ARG A 430 -7.59 7.10 31.23
C ARG A 430 -6.63 7.70 30.21
N LYS A 431 -6.00 8.82 30.56
CA LYS A 431 -4.90 9.38 29.76
C LYS A 431 -3.71 8.43 29.81
N VAL A 432 -3.14 8.14 28.64
CA VAL A 432 -1.96 7.31 28.44
C VAL A 432 -0.91 8.10 27.65
N ARG A 433 0.29 7.56 27.49
CA ARG A 433 1.42 8.28 26.91
C ARG A 433 1.13 8.81 25.49
N SER A 434 0.50 7.99 24.65
CA SER A 434 0.23 8.31 23.24
C SER A 434 -1.18 8.87 22.98
N GLY A 435 -2.04 8.94 24.00
CA GLY A 435 -3.46 9.22 23.78
C GLY A 435 -4.34 9.06 25.01
N THR A 436 -5.59 8.70 24.76
CA THR A 436 -6.57 8.36 25.78
C THR A 436 -7.08 6.96 25.47
N LEU A 437 -7.15 6.14 26.51
CA LEU A 437 -7.78 4.83 26.48
C LEU A 437 -9.11 4.94 27.24
N GLY A 438 -10.21 4.55 26.61
CA GLY A 438 -11.55 4.53 27.18
C GLY A 438 -12.08 3.11 27.26
N GLU A 439 -12.55 2.69 28.42
CA GLU A 439 -13.32 1.44 28.57
C GLU A 439 -14.77 1.68 28.12
N MET A 440 -15.29 0.79 27.28
CA MET A 440 -16.69 0.84 26.82
C MET A 440 -17.62 0.63 28.03
N PRO A 441 -18.73 1.39 28.14
CA PRO A 441 -19.67 1.18 29.23
C PRO A 441 -20.32 -0.21 29.15
N SER A 442 -20.84 -0.69 30.28
CA SER A 442 -21.60 -1.95 30.32
C SER A 442 -22.97 -1.83 29.66
N GLU A 443 -23.57 -0.65 29.70
CA GLU A 443 -24.90 -0.35 29.19
C GLU A 443 -24.84 0.69 28.04
N PRO A 444 -25.80 0.67 27.10
CA PRO A 444 -25.87 1.67 26.05
C PRO A 444 -26.00 3.09 26.64
N PRO A 445 -25.26 4.08 26.11
CA PRO A 445 -25.43 5.47 26.54
C PRO A 445 -26.82 6.00 26.18
N SER A 446 -27.26 7.06 26.86
CA SER A 446 -28.46 7.80 26.45
C SER A 446 -28.26 8.42 25.06
N ALA A 447 -29.33 8.42 24.25
CA ALA A 447 -29.35 9.11 22.98
C ALA A 447 -29.00 10.60 23.13
N ALA A 448 -28.38 11.17 22.09
CA ALA A 448 -28.18 12.61 22.04
C ALA A 448 -29.55 13.30 21.93
N ARG A 449 -29.71 14.48 22.55
CA ARG A 449 -30.95 15.26 22.45
C ARG A 449 -31.14 15.85 21.05
N ASN A 450 -30.07 15.90 20.26
CA ASN A 450 -30.05 16.46 18.92
C ASN A 450 -28.93 15.81 18.10
N THR A 451 -29.09 15.77 16.77
CA THR A 451 -28.11 15.26 15.80
C THR A 451 -27.58 16.37 14.88
N LYS A 452 -27.67 17.63 15.30
CA LYS A 452 -27.20 18.80 14.54
C LYS A 452 -25.81 19.22 14.96
N LEU A 453 -25.07 19.73 13.99
CA LEU A 453 -23.71 20.24 14.13
C LEU A 453 -23.67 21.70 13.70
N LEU A 454 -23.11 22.56 14.54
CA LEU A 454 -22.78 23.94 14.18
C LEU A 454 -21.33 23.99 13.72
N LEU A 455 -21.10 24.44 12.49
CA LEU A 455 -19.76 24.65 11.96
C LEU A 455 -19.45 26.15 11.93
N VAL A 456 -18.34 26.54 12.53
CA VAL A 456 -17.91 27.94 12.71
C VAL A 456 -16.59 28.17 11.99
N ARG A 457 -16.64 28.92 10.90
CA ARG A 457 -15.44 29.25 10.11
C ARG A 457 -14.83 30.57 10.52
N CYS A 458 -13.51 30.62 10.46
CA CYS A 458 -12.72 31.84 10.47
C CYS A 458 -11.94 32.02 9.16
N GLY A 459 -11.71 30.95 8.39
CA GLY A 459 -11.07 31.00 7.06
C GLY A 459 -12.03 30.78 5.89
N SER A 460 -11.51 30.94 4.66
CA SER A 460 -12.28 30.86 3.40
C SER A 460 -12.36 29.47 2.75
N LYS A 461 -11.63 28.48 3.26
CA LYS A 461 -11.65 27.09 2.73
C LYS A 461 -12.78 26.27 3.38
N GLY A 462 -13.02 25.03 2.95
CA GLY A 462 -13.92 24.09 3.65
C GLY A 462 -15.42 24.45 3.60
N TYR A 463 -16.18 23.87 4.53
CA TYR A 463 -17.62 24.12 4.70
C TYR A 463 -17.89 25.58 5.06
N ALA A 464 -19.07 26.10 4.73
CA ALA A 464 -19.49 27.43 5.16
C ALA A 464 -19.92 27.43 6.64
N THR A 465 -19.95 28.62 7.26
CA THR A 465 -20.50 28.76 8.64
C THR A 465 -22.00 28.52 8.64
N GLY A 466 -22.48 27.67 9.53
CA GLY A 466 -23.91 27.41 9.68
C GLY A 466 -24.22 26.11 10.43
N ILE A 467 -25.51 25.80 10.52
CA ILE A 467 -26.01 24.56 11.11
C ILE A 467 -26.21 23.54 9.99
N TYR A 468 -25.70 22.35 10.24
CA TYR A 468 -25.76 21.19 9.38
C TYR A 468 -26.45 20.04 10.11
N ASP A 469 -27.15 19.20 9.36
CA ASP A 469 -27.40 17.84 9.81
C ASP A 469 -26.11 17.02 9.62
N LEU A 470 -25.88 15.97 10.43
CA LEU A 470 -24.65 15.18 10.33
C LEU A 470 -24.41 14.58 8.94
N GLU A 471 -25.49 14.29 8.22
CA GLU A 471 -25.47 13.75 6.85
C GLU A 471 -24.88 14.77 5.84
N ASP A 472 -25.07 16.08 6.08
CA ASP A 472 -24.55 17.13 5.18
C ASP A 472 -23.03 17.30 5.31
N VAL A 473 -22.48 16.90 6.46
CA VAL A 473 -21.05 17.01 6.80
C VAL A 473 -20.35 15.65 6.89
N SER A 474 -20.95 14.62 6.26
CA SER A 474 -20.40 13.26 6.16
C SER A 474 -19.48 13.05 4.95
N VAL A 475 -19.18 14.11 4.18
CA VAL A 475 -18.25 14.03 3.04
C VAL A 475 -16.89 13.59 3.56
N LEU A 476 -16.39 12.49 3.00
CA LEU A 476 -15.10 11.93 3.41
C LEU A 476 -13.97 12.78 2.84
N ARG A 477 -12.88 12.86 3.59
CA ARG A 477 -11.63 13.40 3.05
C ARG A 477 -11.19 12.49 1.92
N PHE A 478 -10.74 13.06 0.80
CA PHE A 478 -10.45 12.32 -0.42
C PHE A 478 -11.68 11.59 -0.97
N ALA A 479 -12.89 12.15 -0.86
CA ALA A 479 -14.00 11.71 -1.70
C ALA A 479 -14.04 12.58 -2.97
N PRO A 480 -14.58 12.10 -4.10
CA PRO A 480 -14.92 12.97 -5.24
C PRO A 480 -15.72 14.22 -4.82
N GLU A 481 -16.64 14.04 -3.86
CA GLU A 481 -17.54 15.06 -3.31
C GLU A 481 -16.80 16.15 -2.50
N GLU A 482 -15.52 15.99 -2.17
CA GLU A 482 -14.70 17.04 -1.52
C GLU A 482 -14.61 18.31 -2.40
N ASP A 483 -14.86 18.19 -3.71
CA ASP A 483 -14.82 19.31 -4.63
C ASP A 483 -16.05 20.23 -4.53
N GLU A 484 -17.20 19.72 -4.06
CA GLU A 484 -18.46 20.44 -3.92
C GLU A 484 -19.10 20.19 -2.54
N LEU A 485 -18.60 20.90 -1.52
CA LEU A 485 -19.10 20.72 -0.15
C LEU A 485 -20.54 21.24 0.00
N PRO A 486 -21.43 20.48 0.69
CA PRO A 486 -22.80 20.90 0.97
C PRO A 486 -22.92 22.26 1.67
N LYS A 487 -23.99 22.99 1.33
CA LYS A 487 -24.38 24.25 1.98
C LYS A 487 -25.08 23.98 3.32
N PRO A 488 -24.96 24.89 4.31
CA PRO A 488 -25.62 24.71 5.60
C PRO A 488 -27.15 24.77 5.45
N ARG A 489 -27.86 23.98 6.25
CA ARG A 489 -29.33 24.04 6.37
C ARG A 489 -29.80 25.38 6.91
N VAL A 490 -29.01 25.95 7.81
CA VAL A 490 -29.18 27.31 8.32
C VAL A 490 -27.86 28.04 8.19
N SER A 491 -27.77 28.96 7.24
CA SER A 491 -26.64 29.87 7.12
C SER A 491 -26.65 30.84 8.31
N LEU A 492 -25.50 31.02 8.97
CA LEU A 492 -25.38 31.90 10.13
C LEU A 492 -24.32 32.96 9.90
N GLN A 493 -24.66 34.19 10.28
CA GLN A 493 -23.69 35.25 10.50
C GLN A 493 -23.01 35.03 11.85
N ALA A 494 -21.82 35.60 12.02
CA ALA A 494 -20.95 35.36 13.16
C ALA A 494 -21.55 35.79 14.52
N ASP A 495 -22.39 36.81 14.50
CA ASP A 495 -23.07 37.41 15.65
C ASP A 495 -24.28 36.58 16.14
N ALA A 496 -25.00 35.92 15.23
CA ALA A 496 -26.16 35.08 15.54
C ALA A 496 -25.81 33.69 16.13
N LEU A 497 -24.54 33.42 16.40
CA LEU A 497 -24.01 32.10 16.75
C LEU A 497 -24.43 31.65 18.15
N VAL A 498 -24.38 32.55 19.13
CA VAL A 498 -24.61 32.25 20.55
C VAL A 498 -26.05 31.77 20.77
N ASP A 499 -27.02 32.39 20.09
CA ASP A 499 -28.45 32.08 20.19
C ASP A 499 -28.82 30.69 19.65
N ARG A 500 -27.91 30.03 18.94
CA ARG A 500 -28.11 28.71 18.33
C ARG A 500 -27.32 27.58 18.98
N LEU A 501 -26.45 27.89 19.94
CA LEU A 501 -25.68 26.88 20.69
C LEU A 501 -26.60 25.89 21.45
N GLY A 502 -27.77 26.35 21.89
CA GLY A 502 -28.76 25.48 22.54
C GLY A 502 -29.34 24.40 21.63
N SER A 503 -29.38 24.65 20.31
CA SER A 503 -30.05 23.80 19.32
C SER A 503 -29.12 22.84 18.56
N VAL A 504 -27.88 22.66 19.02
CA VAL A 504 -26.91 21.73 18.41
C VAL A 504 -26.27 20.84 19.47
N GLU A 505 -25.78 19.68 19.05
CA GLU A 505 -25.08 18.72 19.92
C GLU A 505 -23.56 18.86 19.80
N TYR A 506 -23.11 19.21 18.59
CA TYR A 506 -21.70 19.35 18.25
C TYR A 506 -21.42 20.76 17.75
N VAL A 507 -20.25 21.29 18.10
CA VAL A 507 -19.70 22.50 17.48
C VAL A 507 -18.33 22.15 16.91
N VAL A 508 -18.07 22.56 15.67
CA VAL A 508 -16.76 22.42 15.04
C VAL A 508 -16.29 23.79 14.63
N THR A 509 -15.07 24.16 15.04
CA THR A 509 -14.50 25.47 14.72
C THR A 509 -13.17 25.31 14.01
N ASP A 510 -12.76 26.28 13.19
CA ASP A 510 -11.37 26.31 12.72
C ASP A 510 -10.42 26.41 13.91
N ALA A 511 -9.35 25.63 13.91
CA ALA A 511 -8.34 25.69 14.96
C ALA A 511 -7.70 27.09 14.96
N GLY A 512 -7.72 27.74 16.12
CA GLY A 512 -7.21 29.11 16.28
C GLY A 512 -8.21 30.22 15.92
N CYS A 513 -9.50 29.91 15.76
CA CYS A 513 -10.55 30.94 15.76
C CYS A 513 -10.45 31.85 17.00
N GLY A 514 -10.75 33.15 16.83
CA GLY A 514 -10.59 34.19 17.87
C GLY A 514 -11.31 33.89 19.19
N SER A 515 -10.76 34.43 20.29
CA SER A 515 -11.12 34.10 21.68
C SER A 515 -12.61 34.26 22.00
N ASP A 516 -13.24 35.33 21.52
CA ASP A 516 -14.56 35.74 22.02
C ASP A 516 -15.66 34.77 21.58
N ARG A 517 -15.57 34.25 20.35
CA ARG A 517 -16.50 33.22 19.83
C ARG A 517 -16.30 31.88 20.53
N VAL A 518 -15.05 31.52 20.79
CA VAL A 518 -14.68 30.27 21.46
C VAL A 518 -15.11 30.29 22.94
N GLU A 519 -15.10 31.45 23.59
CA GLU A 519 -15.47 31.57 25.00
C GLU A 519 -16.96 31.26 25.24
N ALA A 520 -17.85 31.69 24.36
CA ALA A 520 -19.27 31.30 24.42
C ALA A 520 -19.45 29.78 24.26
N ILE A 521 -18.69 29.16 23.35
CA ILE A 521 -18.71 27.71 23.13
C ILE A 521 -18.21 26.96 24.37
N ARG A 522 -17.10 27.40 24.98
CA ARG A 522 -16.49 26.75 26.17
C ARG A 522 -17.42 26.67 27.38
N LYS A 523 -18.35 27.63 27.52
CA LYS A 523 -19.35 27.65 28.60
C LYS A 523 -20.33 26.48 28.48
N LEU A 524 -20.72 26.10 27.26
CA LEU A 524 -21.75 25.09 27.00
C LEU A 524 -21.20 23.75 26.47
N PHE A 525 -19.98 23.75 25.95
CA PHE A 525 -19.35 22.61 25.30
C PHE A 525 -17.98 22.30 25.90
N ILE A 526 -17.57 21.04 25.77
CA ILE A 526 -16.22 20.56 26.10
C ILE A 526 -15.45 20.32 24.80
N LEU A 527 -14.17 20.69 24.78
CA LEU A 527 -13.28 20.35 23.68
C LEU A 527 -12.98 18.84 23.72
N THR A 528 -13.34 18.11 22.68
CA THR A 528 -13.19 16.65 22.60
C THR A 528 -12.02 16.21 21.72
N GLY A 529 -11.60 17.03 20.74
CA GLY A 529 -10.43 16.72 19.93
C GLY A 529 -10.02 17.83 18.97
N ARG A 530 -8.89 17.62 18.27
CA ARG A 530 -8.34 18.54 17.26
C ARG A 530 -7.82 17.82 16.03
N THR A 531 -8.13 18.29 14.82
CA THR A 531 -7.50 17.81 13.58
C THR A 531 -6.33 18.69 13.15
N GLN A 532 -5.43 18.14 12.35
CA GLN A 532 -4.49 18.86 11.49
C GLN A 532 -5.21 19.28 10.21
N ALA A 533 -4.65 20.29 9.53
CA ALA A 533 -5.08 20.64 8.18
C ALA A 533 -4.70 19.52 7.19
N SER A 534 -5.59 19.22 6.25
CA SER A 534 -5.38 18.23 5.20
C SER A 534 -6.16 18.63 3.95
N GLY A 535 -5.47 18.83 2.83
CA GLY A 535 -6.12 19.19 1.56
C GLY A 535 -6.90 20.51 1.66
N LYS A 536 -8.21 20.47 1.33
CA LYS A 536 -9.11 21.63 1.43
C LYS A 536 -9.63 21.88 2.84
N PHE A 537 -9.48 20.92 3.75
CA PHE A 537 -9.94 21.03 5.14
C PHE A 537 -8.86 21.67 6.01
N PRO A 538 -9.15 22.76 6.75
CA PRO A 538 -8.20 23.25 7.74
C PRO A 538 -8.13 22.33 8.96
N ALA A 539 -7.27 22.71 9.89
CA ALA A 539 -7.33 22.18 11.24
C ALA A 539 -8.64 22.60 11.91
N TYR A 540 -9.28 21.67 12.62
CA TYR A 540 -10.54 21.87 13.33
C TYR A 540 -10.38 21.58 14.82
N ASP A 541 -11.11 22.32 15.66
CA ASP A 541 -11.39 21.98 17.05
C ASP A 541 -12.81 21.40 17.14
N TYR A 542 -12.96 20.24 17.77
CA TYR A 542 -14.24 19.53 17.95
C TYR A 542 -14.74 19.71 19.35
N TRP A 543 -16.01 20.09 19.47
CA TRP A 543 -16.65 20.38 20.73
C TRP A 543 -17.95 19.58 20.86
N SER A 544 -18.21 19.04 22.03
CA SER A 544 -19.45 18.31 22.35
C SER A 544 -20.15 18.97 23.54
N LYS A 545 -21.49 19.00 23.50
CA LYS A 545 -22.29 19.66 24.53
C LYS A 545 -22.07 19.06 25.92
N ARG A 546 -22.05 19.89 26.96
CA ARG A 546 -22.06 19.44 28.37
C ARG A 546 -23.43 18.84 28.71
N GLU A 547 -23.45 17.82 29.58
CA GLU A 547 -24.70 17.24 30.12
C GLU A 547 -25.31 18.09 31.21
#